data_AF-A0A925D8P1-F1
#
_entry.id   AF-A0A925D8P1-F1
#
_cell.length_a   1.000
_cell.length_b   1.000
_cell.length_c   1.000
_cell.angle_alpha   90.00
_cell.angle_beta   90.00
_cell.angle_gamma   90.00
#
_symmetry.space_group_name_H-M   'P 1'
#
loop_
_entity.id
_entity.type
_entity.pdbx_description
1 polymer ?
#
loop_
_entity_poly.entity_id
_entity_poly.type
_entity_poly.pdbx_seq_one_letter_code
_entity_poly.pdbx_strand_id
1 'polypeptide(L)'
;MKRFTHGLWRRALSTGICAAIVGAGLAVHAQEGVPAAAAPKVSAEQLQQLLADLDSESFDLREAAAEKLAQMGPEAVDVLARGIVSESAEVAWRSGASLERIALTGDEKTLARITHVLDNLSAKGKPGLRTMAAEMHVRQKH
;
A
#
# COMPACT_ATOMS: atom_id res chain seq x y z
N MET A 1 -42.13 -7.27 12.00
CA MET A 1 -42.51 -7.48 10.59
C MET A 1 -41.27 -7.79 9.78
N LYS A 2 -41.33 -8.88 8.98
CA LYS A 2 -40.49 -9.22 7.80
C LYS A 2 -38.95 -9.19 8.01
N ARG A 3 -38.33 -10.29 8.46
CA ARG A 3 -37.72 -11.39 7.65
C ARG A 3 -36.78 -10.87 6.55
N PHE A 4 -35.49 -11.26 6.58
CA PHE A 4 -34.85 -11.94 5.44
C PHE A 4 -33.49 -12.56 5.87
N THR A 5 -33.51 -13.91 5.92
CA THR A 5 -32.45 -14.90 5.57
C THR A 5 -31.10 -14.86 6.30
N HIS A 6 -30.80 -15.78 7.24
CA HIS A 6 -30.26 -17.14 6.99
C HIS A 6 -29.23 -17.14 5.85
N GLY A 7 -27.94 -17.33 6.08
CA GLY A 7 -27.34 -18.53 6.69
C GLY A 7 -26.62 -19.32 5.60
N LEU A 8 -25.75 -20.25 6.01
CA LEU A 8 -25.05 -21.25 5.18
C LEU A 8 -23.74 -20.72 4.57
N TRP A 9 -22.59 -21.39 4.67
CA TRP A 9 -22.35 -22.73 5.20
C TRP A 9 -20.85 -22.93 5.41
N ARG A 10 -20.51 -23.50 6.57
CA ARG A 10 -19.21 -24.14 6.80
C ARG A 10 -19.25 -25.51 6.10
N ARG A 11 -18.13 -25.84 5.45
CA ARG A 11 -17.55 -27.20 5.23
C ARG A 11 -18.43 -28.27 4.56
N ALA A 12 -17.94 -28.80 3.43
CA ALA A 12 -18.11 -30.22 3.11
C ALA A 12 -16.87 -30.73 2.35
N LEU A 13 -16.39 -31.87 2.82
CA LEU A 13 -15.26 -32.66 2.36
C LEU A 13 -15.68 -33.63 1.25
N SER A 14 -14.65 -34.16 0.56
CA SER A 14 -14.52 -35.56 0.11
C SER A 14 -15.03 -36.01 -1.26
N THR A 15 -14.02 -36.41 -2.06
CA THR A 15 -13.88 -37.62 -2.91
C THR A 15 -14.75 -37.83 -4.15
N GLY A 16 -14.05 -37.98 -5.29
CA GLY A 16 -14.55 -38.60 -6.51
C GLY A 16 -13.40 -38.85 -7.51
N ILE A 17 -12.79 -40.02 -7.40
CA ILE A 17 -11.74 -40.58 -8.27
C ILE A 17 -12.33 -40.92 -9.65
N CYS A 18 -11.58 -40.70 -10.75
CA CYS A 18 -11.44 -41.69 -11.85
C CYS A 18 -10.31 -41.30 -12.81
N ALA A 19 -9.42 -42.26 -13.01
CA ALA A 19 -8.22 -42.19 -13.83
C ALA A 19 -8.53 -42.41 -15.32
N ALA A 20 -7.73 -41.80 -16.19
CA ALA A 20 -7.42 -42.33 -17.52
C ALA A 20 -5.97 -41.95 -17.88
N ILE A 21 -5.14 -42.99 -17.92
CA ILE A 21 -3.75 -43.01 -18.36
C ILE A 21 -3.75 -43.14 -19.89
N VAL A 22 -2.87 -42.43 -20.61
CA VAL A 22 -2.08 -42.90 -21.79
C VAL A 22 -1.27 -41.71 -22.32
N GLY A 23 0.06 -41.87 -22.44
CA GLY A 23 0.89 -40.97 -23.24
C GLY A 23 2.32 -40.83 -22.75
N ALA A 24 3.22 -41.66 -23.28
CA ALA A 24 4.65 -41.72 -22.97
C ALA A 24 5.40 -40.41 -23.28
N GLY A 25 6.35 -40.07 -22.41
CA GLY A 25 7.37 -39.06 -22.66
C GLY A 25 8.21 -38.81 -21.41
N LEU A 26 9.39 -39.44 -21.35
CA LEU A 26 10.41 -39.14 -20.34
C LEU A 26 10.84 -37.68 -20.47
N ALA A 27 10.52 -36.87 -19.46
CA ALA A 27 11.32 -35.71 -19.12
C ALA A 27 11.30 -35.59 -17.59
N VAL A 28 12.36 -36.11 -16.97
CA VAL A 28 12.68 -35.82 -15.59
C VAL A 28 12.90 -34.30 -15.52
N HIS A 29 11.92 -33.57 -15.01
CA HIS A 29 12.18 -32.25 -14.47
C HIS A 29 12.03 -32.41 -12.98
N ALA A 30 13.18 -32.59 -12.33
CA ALA A 30 13.33 -32.37 -10.92
C ALA A 30 12.67 -31.03 -10.59
N GLN A 31 11.58 -31.07 -9.84
CA GLN A 31 10.97 -29.87 -9.30
C GLN A 31 11.87 -29.40 -8.16
N GLU A 32 12.92 -28.68 -8.54
CA GLU A 32 13.77 -27.95 -7.62
C GLU A 32 12.92 -26.93 -6.88
N GLY A 33 13.00 -27.00 -5.56
CA GLY A 33 12.68 -25.94 -4.59
C GLY A 33 11.50 -25.06 -4.93
N VAL A 34 10.37 -25.30 -4.27
CA VAL A 34 9.45 -24.21 -3.89
C VAL A 34 10.30 -23.09 -3.26
N PRO A 35 10.48 -21.92 -3.91
CA PRO A 35 10.93 -20.76 -3.16
C PRO A 35 9.73 -20.41 -2.29
N ALA A 36 9.95 -20.43 -0.97
CA ALA A 36 9.07 -19.79 -0.01
C ALA A 36 8.56 -18.48 -0.62
N ALA A 37 7.24 -18.34 -0.75
CA ALA A 37 6.60 -17.20 -1.37
C ALA A 37 7.16 -15.92 -0.77
N ALA A 38 8.06 -15.26 -1.51
CA ALA A 38 8.49 -13.92 -1.19
C ALA A 38 7.24 -13.05 -1.25
N ALA A 39 6.93 -12.34 -0.16
CA ALA A 39 5.88 -11.34 -0.17
C ALA A 39 6.02 -10.47 -1.43
N PRO A 40 4.92 -10.16 -2.15
CA PRO A 40 5.00 -9.39 -3.37
C PRO A 40 5.68 -8.05 -3.04
N LYS A 41 6.91 -7.88 -3.53
CA LYS A 41 7.65 -6.63 -3.40
C LYS A 41 6.88 -5.60 -4.19
N VAL A 42 6.36 -4.58 -3.53
CA VAL A 42 5.69 -3.46 -4.18
C VAL A 42 6.63 -2.89 -5.25
N SER A 43 6.17 -2.85 -6.50
CA SER A 43 7.00 -2.36 -7.60
C SER A 43 7.02 -0.82 -7.61
N ALA A 44 8.10 -0.26 -8.13
CA ALA A 44 8.21 1.19 -8.29
C ALA A 44 7.11 1.72 -9.24
N GLU A 45 6.76 0.96 -10.30
CA GLU A 45 5.65 1.33 -11.19
C GLU A 45 4.32 1.36 -10.46
N GLN A 46 4.06 0.40 -9.57
CA GLN A 46 2.82 0.38 -8.78
C GLN A 46 2.69 1.62 -7.88
N LEU A 47 3.78 2.03 -7.22
CA LEU A 47 3.78 3.24 -6.39
C LEU A 47 3.53 4.51 -7.22
N GLN A 48 4.12 4.59 -8.41
CA GLN A 48 3.92 5.74 -9.29
C GLN A 48 2.51 5.78 -9.87
N GLN A 49 1.94 4.62 -10.23
CA GLN A 49 0.56 4.54 -10.68
C GLN A 49 -0.40 5.00 -9.58
N LEU A 50 -0.22 4.52 -8.34
CA LEU A 50 -1.05 4.94 -7.22
C LEU A 50 -0.90 6.44 -6.93
N LEU A 51 0.31 7.00 -7.08
CA LEU A 51 0.52 8.44 -6.95
C LEU A 51 -0.24 9.22 -8.04
N ALA A 52 -0.23 8.74 -9.28
CA ALA A 52 -0.99 9.36 -10.38
C ALA A 52 -2.50 9.25 -10.16
N ASP A 53 -2.98 8.12 -9.64
CA ASP A 53 -4.40 7.88 -9.35
C ASP A 53 -4.94 8.82 -8.25
N LEU A 54 -4.06 9.46 -7.44
CA LEU A 54 -4.46 10.53 -6.52
C LEU A 54 -5.01 11.77 -7.24
N ASP A 55 -4.76 11.94 -8.53
CA ASP A 55 -5.29 13.04 -9.35
C ASP A 55 -6.40 12.57 -10.30
N SER A 56 -6.90 11.35 -10.13
CA SER A 56 -7.96 10.81 -10.99
C SER A 56 -9.23 11.66 -10.91
N GLU A 57 -9.95 11.84 -12.01
CA GLU A 57 -11.28 12.47 -12.00
C GLU A 57 -12.29 11.67 -11.15
N SER A 58 -12.11 10.35 -11.05
CA SER A 58 -12.96 9.49 -10.22
C SER A 58 -12.57 9.59 -8.75
N PHE A 59 -13.50 10.08 -7.92
CA PHE A 59 -13.31 10.14 -6.46
C PHE A 59 -12.98 8.77 -5.86
N ASP A 60 -13.69 7.72 -6.30
CA ASP A 60 -13.47 6.35 -5.81
C ASP A 60 -12.05 5.87 -6.08
N LEU A 61 -11.48 6.20 -7.24
CA LEU A 61 -10.09 5.87 -7.56
C LEU A 61 -9.11 6.68 -6.71
N ARG A 62 -9.36 7.98 -6.49
CA ARG A 62 -8.49 8.81 -5.64
C ARG A 62 -8.47 8.32 -4.20
N GLU A 63 -9.63 7.97 -3.63
CA GLU A 63 -9.73 7.42 -2.29
C GLU A 63 -9.05 6.06 -2.19
N ALA A 64 -9.32 5.14 -3.12
CA ALA A 64 -8.70 3.82 -3.13
C ALA A 64 -7.16 3.89 -3.24
N ALA A 65 -6.64 4.83 -4.04
CA ALA A 65 -5.22 5.07 -4.17
C ALA A 65 -4.60 5.60 -2.86
N ALA A 66 -5.22 6.60 -2.24
CA ALA A 66 -4.78 7.15 -0.96
C ALA A 66 -4.79 6.10 0.15
N GLU A 67 -5.86 5.31 0.25
CA GLU A 67 -5.96 4.23 1.22
C GLU A 67 -4.87 3.17 1.01
N LYS A 68 -4.64 2.77 -0.24
CA LYS A 68 -3.63 1.76 -0.56
C LYS A 68 -2.21 2.25 -0.27
N LEU A 69 -1.90 3.50 -0.59
CA LEU A 69 -0.62 4.12 -0.24
C LEU A 69 -0.42 4.20 1.28
N ALA A 70 -1.47 4.52 2.05
CA ALA A 70 -1.40 4.51 3.51
C ALA A 70 -1.18 3.09 4.07
N GLN A 71 -1.84 2.07 3.51
CA GLN A 71 -1.71 0.67 3.94
C GLN A 71 -0.32 0.07 3.63
N MET A 72 0.34 0.55 2.57
CA MET A 72 1.74 0.19 2.28
C MET A 72 2.72 0.69 3.34
N GLY A 73 2.33 1.70 4.12
CA GLY A 73 3.11 2.17 5.25
C GLY A 73 4.48 2.73 4.83
N PRO A 74 5.60 2.26 5.43
CA PRO A 74 6.92 2.78 5.14
C PRO A 74 7.28 2.76 3.65
N GLU A 75 6.84 1.77 2.87
CA GLU A 75 7.23 1.66 1.46
C GLU A 75 6.72 2.84 0.61
N ALA A 76 5.63 3.50 1.02
CA ALA A 76 5.04 4.61 0.30
C ALA A 76 5.62 6.00 0.67
N VAL A 77 6.41 6.12 1.74
CA VAL A 77 6.87 7.42 2.25
C VAL A 77 7.59 8.26 1.20
N ASP A 78 8.51 7.67 0.44
CA ASP A 78 9.30 8.43 -0.54
C ASP A 78 8.46 8.92 -1.72
N VAL A 79 7.46 8.13 -2.15
CA VAL A 79 6.56 8.53 -3.25
C VAL A 79 5.57 9.59 -2.79
N LEU A 80 5.02 9.45 -1.58
CA LEU A 80 4.12 10.43 -0.97
C LEU A 80 4.83 11.75 -0.69
N ALA A 81 6.08 11.71 -0.21
CA ALA A 81 6.86 12.92 0.02
C ALA A 81 7.13 13.72 -1.28
N ARG A 82 7.34 13.02 -2.41
CA ARG A 82 7.37 13.66 -3.73
C ARG A 82 6.00 14.22 -4.13
N GLY A 83 4.93 13.48 -3.83
CA GLY A 83 3.56 13.92 -4.06
C GLY A 83 3.21 15.24 -3.36
N ILE A 84 3.68 15.44 -2.12
CA ILE A 84 3.46 16.68 -1.37
C ILE A 84 4.02 17.93 -2.08
N VAL A 85 5.08 17.77 -2.88
CA VAL A 85 5.69 18.87 -3.64
C VAL A 85 5.25 18.93 -5.11
N SER A 86 4.25 18.12 -5.48
CA SER A 86 3.63 18.12 -6.81
C SER A 86 3.02 19.48 -7.15
N GLU A 87 2.88 19.75 -8.46
CA GLU A 87 2.15 20.91 -8.96
C GLU A 87 0.62 20.73 -8.87
N SER A 88 0.13 19.48 -8.87
CA SER A 88 -1.29 19.20 -8.58
C SER A 88 -1.56 19.41 -7.09
N ALA A 89 -2.47 20.35 -6.79
CA ALA A 89 -2.93 20.61 -5.43
C ALA A 89 -3.63 19.39 -4.81
N GLU A 90 -4.37 18.60 -5.61
CA GLU A 90 -5.04 17.38 -5.15
C GLU A 90 -4.02 16.32 -4.77
N VAL A 91 -3.01 16.08 -5.62
CA VAL A 91 -1.90 15.15 -5.31
C VAL A 91 -1.16 15.59 -4.06
N ALA A 92 -0.84 16.88 -3.93
CA ALA A 92 -0.13 17.42 -2.78
C ALA A 92 -0.91 17.22 -1.48
N TRP A 93 -2.20 17.57 -1.48
CA TRP A 93 -3.06 17.43 -0.32
C TRP A 93 -3.25 15.96 0.09
N ARG A 94 -3.60 15.09 -0.86
CA ARG A 94 -3.81 13.64 -0.59
C ARG A 94 -2.55 12.94 -0.15
N SER A 95 -1.40 13.34 -0.71
CA SER A 95 -0.11 12.78 -0.32
C SER A 95 0.23 13.14 1.12
N GLY A 96 0.00 14.40 1.52
CA GLY A 96 0.17 14.84 2.90
C GLY A 96 -0.74 14.09 3.87
N ALA A 97 -2.03 13.96 3.53
CA ALA A 97 -3.00 13.22 4.34
C ALA A 97 -2.65 11.73 4.48
N SER A 98 -2.20 11.09 3.40
CA SER A 98 -1.78 9.69 3.43
C SER A 98 -0.51 9.50 4.24
N LEU A 99 0.46 10.43 4.12
CA LEU A 99 1.70 10.41 4.90
C LEU A 99 1.44 10.62 6.39
N GLU A 100 0.49 11.48 6.75
CA GLU A 100 0.06 11.68 8.12
C GLU A 100 -0.57 10.41 8.71
N ARG A 101 -1.43 9.72 7.96
CA ARG A 101 -1.99 8.42 8.39
C ARG A 101 -0.89 7.40 8.68
N ILE A 102 0.14 7.34 7.83
CA ILE A 102 1.30 6.47 8.05
C ILE A 102 2.06 6.89 9.30
N ALA A 103 2.28 8.18 9.52
CA ALA A 103 2.96 8.69 10.72
C ALA A 103 2.19 8.33 12.00
N LEU A 104 0.86 8.47 12.01
CA LEU A 104 0.01 8.21 13.19
C LEU A 104 -0.15 6.71 13.51
N THR A 105 -0.10 5.86 12.49
CA THR A 105 -0.30 4.40 12.67
C THR A 105 1.00 3.60 12.66
N GLY A 106 2.09 4.20 12.18
CA GLY A 106 3.42 3.60 12.12
C GLY A 106 4.15 3.63 13.46
N ASP A 107 5.29 2.93 13.51
CA ASP A 107 6.20 2.93 14.66
C ASP A 107 7.12 4.17 14.67
N GLU A 108 7.87 4.35 15.76
CA GLU A 108 8.83 5.46 15.90
C GLU A 108 9.85 5.50 14.75
N LYS A 109 10.25 4.33 14.23
CA LYS A 109 11.19 4.24 13.09
C LYS A 109 10.57 4.81 11.82
N THR A 110 9.29 4.52 11.58
CA THR A 110 8.53 5.04 10.44
C THR A 110 8.41 6.55 10.54
N LEU A 111 8.05 7.07 11.72
CA LEU A 111 7.97 8.51 11.95
C LEU A 111 9.33 9.19 11.77
N ALA A 112 10.41 8.64 12.34
CA ALA A 112 11.75 9.18 12.16
C ALA A 112 12.17 9.25 10.69
N ARG A 113 11.81 8.25 9.87
CA ARG A 113 12.05 8.29 8.43
C ARG A 113 11.22 9.37 7.74
N ILE A 114 9.94 9.52 8.09
CA ILE A 114 9.08 10.58 7.55
C ILE A 114 9.68 11.96 7.86
N THR A 115 10.06 12.21 9.11
CA THR A 115 10.72 13.44 9.53
C THR A 115 11.99 13.71 8.73
N HIS A 116 12.87 12.71 8.58
CA HIS A 116 14.10 12.85 7.82
C HIS A 116 13.85 13.22 6.34
N VAL A 117 12.88 12.57 5.70
CA VAL A 117 12.55 12.84 4.30
C VAL A 117 11.97 14.26 4.13
N LEU A 118 11.05 14.66 5.02
CA LEU A 118 10.45 16.00 4.98
C LEU A 118 11.45 17.11 5.30
N ASP A 119 12.39 16.89 6.23
CA ASP A 119 13.48 17.83 6.52
C ASP A 119 14.41 18.01 5.32
N ASN A 120 14.77 16.92 4.64
CA ASN A 120 15.58 16.98 3.43
C ASN A 120 14.88 17.75 2.30
N LEU A 121 13.56 17.60 2.16
CA LEU A 121 12.77 18.36 1.18
C LEU A 121 12.61 19.83 1.58
N SER A 122 12.46 20.10 2.88
CA SER A 122 12.42 21.46 3.43
C SER A 122 13.70 22.23 3.11
N ALA A 123 14.86 21.60 3.34
CA ALA A 123 16.17 22.16 3.02
C ALA A 123 16.36 22.48 1.53
N LYS A 124 15.59 21.83 0.64
CA LYS A 124 15.62 22.05 -0.81
C LYS A 124 14.64 23.13 -1.30
N GLY A 125 14.01 23.88 -0.39
CA GLY A 125 13.21 25.07 -0.74
C GLY A 125 11.72 24.96 -0.44
N LYS A 126 11.30 24.01 0.42
CA LYS A 126 9.90 23.86 0.86
C LYS A 126 9.80 23.96 2.40
N PRO A 127 10.08 25.14 3.00
CA PRO A 127 10.26 25.28 4.45
C PRO A 127 9.06 24.81 5.30
N GLY A 128 7.84 24.85 4.74
CA GLY A 128 6.62 24.39 5.43
C GLY A 128 6.59 22.89 5.77
N LEU A 129 7.41 22.06 5.10
CA LEU A 129 7.43 20.62 5.35
C LEU A 129 8.01 20.25 6.72
N ARG A 130 8.86 21.11 7.29
CA ARG A 130 9.40 20.92 8.64
C ARG A 130 8.31 21.08 9.70
N THR A 131 7.41 22.05 9.53
CA THR A 131 6.26 22.25 10.42
C THR A 131 5.34 21.04 10.37
N MET A 132 5.03 20.55 9.15
CA MET A 132 4.22 19.35 8.97
C MET A 132 4.82 18.12 9.68
N ALA A 133 6.14 17.90 9.55
CA ALA A 133 6.82 16.81 10.25
C ALA A 133 6.74 16.94 11.78
N ALA A 134 6.87 18.16 12.32
CA ALA A 134 6.75 18.41 13.75
C ALA A 134 5.32 18.17 14.27
N GLU A 135 4.30 18.59 13.52
CA GLU A 135 2.89 18.35 13.85
C GLU A 135 2.56 16.86 13.90
N MET A 136 3.03 16.08 12.91
CA MET A 136 2.87 14.61 12.91
C MET A 136 3.49 13.99 14.17
N HIS A 137 4.65 14.47 14.60
CA HIS A 137 5.33 13.98 15.80
C HIS A 137 4.59 14.32 17.10
N VAL A 138 3.96 15.49 17.17
CA VAL A 138 3.09 15.86 18.30
C VAL A 138 1.86 14.96 18.32
N ARG A 139 1.20 14.76 17.18
CA ARG A 139 -0.04 13.99 17.09
C ARG A 139 0.13 12.49 17.36
N GLN A 140 1.30 11.89 17.07
CA GLN A 140 1.54 10.46 17.36
C GLN A 140 1.66 10.19 18.87
N LYS A 141 2.05 11.19 19.67
CA LYS A 141 2.29 11.03 21.13
C LYS A 141 1.04 11.19 22.00
N HIS A 142 -0.09 11.55 21.41
CA HIS A 142 -1.37 11.79 22.08
C HIS A 142 -2.40 10.74 21.66
#